data_AF-A0A3C0TMF9-F1
#
_entry.id   AF-A0A3C0TMF9-F1
#
_cell.length_a   1.000
_cell.length_b   1.000
_cell.length_c   1.000
_cell.angle_alpha   90.00
_cell.angle_beta   90.00
_cell.angle_gamma   90.00
#
_symmetry.space_group_name_H-M   'P 1'
#
loop_
_entity.id
_entity.type
_entity.pdbx_description
1 polymer ?
#
loop_
_entity_poly.entity_id
_entity_poly.type
_entity_poly.pdbx_seq_one_letter_code
_entity_poly.pdbx_strand_id
1 'polypeptide(L)'
;MAVRVGINGFGRIGRNVLRAAQGIKEIDIVAINDLTDAKTLAHLLKYDSFFGGLDSDVKAGDGKLIVGGKEITVVAKGDPAELPWKDLKVDVVIESTGRFVDRAGASKHLAAGAKKVLISAPAKEPDATFVLGVNEHTYDPSKHHIISNASCTTNCLAPVAKVL
;
A
#
# COMPACT_ATOMS: atom_id res chain seq x y z
N MET A 1 4.62 0.57 18.90
CA MET A 1 5.33 1.22 17.78
C MET A 1 4.40 1.27 16.60
N ALA A 2 4.51 2.29 15.74
CA ALA A 2 3.73 2.38 14.50
C ALA A 2 4.13 1.26 13.54
N VAL A 3 3.18 0.75 12.76
CA VAL A 3 3.42 -0.22 11.69
C VAL A 3 4.09 0.50 10.52
N ARG A 4 5.25 0.01 10.09
CA ARG A 4 6.00 0.59 8.99
C ARG A 4 5.48 0.05 7.65
N VAL A 5 5.00 0.95 6.80
CA VAL A 5 4.31 0.58 5.57
C VAL A 5 5.11 1.03 4.34
N GLY A 6 5.30 0.08 3.42
CA GLY A 6 5.76 0.34 2.05
C GLY A 6 4.59 0.31 1.08
N ILE A 7 4.59 1.19 0.08
CA ILE A 7 3.57 1.21 -0.98
C ILE A 7 4.25 0.81 -2.30
N ASN A 8 3.79 -0.26 -2.94
CA ASN A 8 4.22 -0.64 -4.28
C ASN A 8 3.17 -0.19 -5.31
N GLY A 9 3.56 0.69 -6.22
CA GLY A 9 2.68 1.35 -7.18
C GLY A 9 1.99 2.57 -6.59
N PHE A 10 2.43 3.77 -7.00
CA PHE A 10 1.92 5.06 -6.52
C PHE A 10 0.89 5.68 -7.47
N GLY A 11 0.03 4.81 -8.01
CA GLY A 11 -1.17 5.17 -8.76
C GLY A 11 -2.29 5.72 -7.87
N ARG A 12 -3.54 5.69 -8.35
CA ARG A 12 -4.67 6.25 -7.60
C ARG A 12 -4.83 5.66 -6.19
N ILE A 13 -4.78 4.33 -6.06
CA ILE A 13 -4.93 3.67 -4.75
C ILE A 13 -3.74 3.98 -3.84
N GLY A 14 -2.50 3.81 -4.31
CA GLY A 14 -1.30 4.08 -3.51
C GLY A 14 -1.23 5.52 -2.98
N ARG A 15 -1.59 6.52 -3.80
CA ARG A 15 -1.65 7.92 -3.34
C ARG A 15 -2.74 8.14 -2.30
N ASN A 16 -3.92 7.55 -2.51
CA ASN A 16 -5.04 7.70 -1.58
C ASN A 16 -4.79 6.98 -0.25
N VAL A 17 -4.04 5.89 -0.25
CA VAL A 17 -3.55 5.25 0.97
C VAL A 17 -2.68 6.22 1.78
N LEU A 18 -1.72 6.90 1.14
CA LEU A 18 -0.88 7.88 1.83
C LEU A 18 -1.69 9.09 2.33
N ARG A 19 -2.67 9.57 1.54
CA ARG A 19 -3.59 10.64 1.94
C ARG A 19 -4.43 10.23 3.15
N ALA A 20 -5.01 9.02 3.14
CA ALA A 20 -5.83 8.50 4.23
C ALA A 20 -5.02 8.21 5.51
N ALA A 21 -3.73 7.87 5.38
CA ALA A 21 -2.85 7.64 6.52
C ALA A 21 -2.40 8.94 7.23
N GLN A 22 -2.66 10.13 6.66
CA GLN A 22 -2.29 11.39 7.31
C GLN A 22 -2.98 11.52 8.67
N GLY A 23 -2.20 11.77 9.72
CA GLY A 23 -2.70 11.92 11.09
C GLY A 23 -2.93 10.62 11.86
N ILE A 24 -2.81 9.45 11.22
CA ILE A 24 -2.93 8.14 11.90
C ILE A 24 -1.56 7.76 12.49
N LYS A 25 -1.42 7.83 13.81
CA LYS A 25 -0.12 7.65 14.50
C LYS A 25 0.38 6.20 14.47
N GLU A 26 -0.52 5.25 14.25
CA GLU A 26 -0.26 3.83 14.19
C GLU A 26 0.33 3.40 12.84
N ILE A 27 0.27 4.26 11.81
CA ILE A 27 0.72 3.96 10.45
C ILE A 27 1.87 4.88 10.05
N ASP A 28 3.04 4.28 9.79
CA ASP A 28 4.24 4.97 9.35
C ASP A 28 4.54 4.61 7.90
N ILE A 29 4.06 5.40 6.93
CA ILE A 29 4.50 5.24 5.52
C ILE A 29 5.97 5.64 5.42
N VAL A 30 6.83 4.68 5.09
CA VAL A 30 8.30 4.85 5.09
C VAL A 30 8.91 4.75 3.70
N ALA A 31 8.22 4.08 2.78
CA ALA A 31 8.74 3.84 1.43
C ALA A 31 7.63 3.80 0.38
N ILE A 32 7.93 4.31 -0.81
CA ILE A 32 7.08 4.24 -2.00
C ILE A 32 7.93 3.69 -3.15
N ASN A 33 7.43 2.70 -3.86
CA ASN A 33 7.99 2.25 -5.13
C ASN A 33 7.07 2.63 -6.29
N ASP A 34 7.62 3.28 -7.31
CA ASP A 34 6.96 3.47 -8.61
C ASP A 34 8.01 3.62 -9.72
N LEU A 35 7.63 3.45 -10.98
CA LEU A 35 8.56 3.55 -12.12
C LEU A 35 8.71 4.99 -12.63
N THR A 36 8.38 5.96 -11.79
CA THR A 36 8.29 7.38 -12.10
C THR A 36 9.14 8.18 -11.10
N ASP A 37 9.64 9.34 -11.52
CA ASP A 37 10.49 10.19 -10.67
C ASP A 37 9.74 10.83 -9.49
N ALA A 38 10.46 11.12 -8.41
CA ALA A 38 9.88 11.67 -7.18
C ALA A 38 9.19 13.03 -7.38
N LYS A 39 9.62 13.86 -8.35
CA LYS A 39 9.00 15.17 -8.63
C LYS A 39 7.63 14.98 -9.25
N THR A 40 7.48 14.05 -10.18
CA THR A 40 6.19 13.69 -10.76
C THR A 40 5.27 13.07 -9.70
N LEU A 41 5.78 12.14 -8.86
CA LEU A 41 4.99 11.56 -7.77
C LEU A 41 4.51 12.61 -6.75
N ALA A 42 5.37 13.58 -6.40
CA ALA A 42 5.03 14.70 -5.52
C ALA A 42 3.88 15.54 -6.10
N HIS A 43 3.97 15.87 -7.39
CA HIS A 43 2.94 16.65 -8.08
C HIS A 43 1.59 15.90 -8.08
N LEU A 44 1.60 14.62 -8.45
CA LEU A 44 0.40 13.79 -8.47
C LEU A 44 -0.20 13.53 -7.08
N LEU A 45 0.61 13.56 -6.03
CA LEU A 45 0.13 13.49 -4.66
C LEU A 45 -0.49 14.82 -4.22
N LYS A 46 0.13 15.95 -4.54
CA LYS A 46 -0.36 17.28 -4.14
C LYS A 46 -1.67 17.63 -4.83
N TYR A 47 -1.80 17.33 -6.11
CA TYR A 47 -2.96 17.71 -6.93
C TYR A 47 -3.73 16.48 -7.40
N ASP A 48 -4.95 16.29 -6.87
CA ASP A 48 -5.87 15.23 -7.30
C ASP A 48 -7.18 15.85 -7.80
N SER A 49 -7.66 15.42 -8.96
CA SER A 49 -8.84 16.00 -9.61
C SER A 49 -10.16 15.65 -8.90
N PHE A 50 -10.21 14.54 -8.15
CA PHE A 50 -11.44 14.09 -7.47
C PHE A 50 -11.47 14.57 -6.01
N PHE A 51 -10.33 14.50 -5.32
CA PHE A 51 -10.23 14.81 -3.89
C PHE A 51 -9.61 16.18 -3.61
N GLY A 52 -9.25 16.94 -4.66
CA GLY A 52 -8.63 18.24 -4.52
C GLY A 52 -7.17 18.19 -4.06
N GLY A 53 -6.68 19.36 -3.66
CA GLY A 53 -5.33 19.55 -3.15
C GLY A 53 -5.13 18.84 -1.81
N LEU A 54 -3.99 18.19 -1.61
CA LEU A 54 -3.60 17.71 -0.27
C LEU A 54 -3.20 18.91 0.59
N ASP A 55 -3.74 19.03 1.81
CA ASP A 55 -3.45 20.17 2.69
C ASP A 55 -1.97 20.24 3.11
N SER A 56 -1.36 19.09 3.37
CA SER A 56 0.06 18.98 3.72
C SER A 56 0.96 19.58 2.61
N ASP A 57 2.07 20.19 3.03
CA ASP A 57 3.14 20.55 2.11
C ASP A 57 3.75 19.27 1.52
N VAL A 58 4.00 19.27 0.20
CA VAL A 58 4.55 18.12 -0.53
C VAL A 58 5.72 18.59 -1.36
N LYS A 59 6.91 18.07 -1.06
CA LYS A 59 8.15 18.37 -1.77
C LYS A 59 8.79 17.08 -2.26
N ALA A 60 9.48 17.18 -3.39
CA ALA A 60 10.38 16.13 -3.85
C ALA A 60 11.81 16.48 -3.41
N GLY A 61 12.53 15.48 -2.92
CA GLY A 61 13.97 15.51 -2.70
C GLY A 61 14.65 14.42 -3.54
N ASP A 62 15.97 14.32 -3.43
CA ASP A 62 16.73 13.26 -4.11
C ASP A 62 16.40 11.89 -3.49
N GLY A 63 15.73 11.03 -4.27
CA GLY A 63 15.26 9.71 -3.83
C GLY A 63 14.21 9.74 -2.70
N LYS A 64 13.54 10.88 -2.47
CA LYS A 64 12.59 11.04 -1.35
C LYS A 64 11.39 11.90 -1.69
N LEU A 65 10.28 11.64 -1.02
CA LEU A 65 9.13 12.53 -0.89
C LEU A 65 9.09 13.09 0.53
N ILE A 66 8.81 14.37 0.66
CA ILE A 66 8.65 15.05 1.95
C ILE A 66 7.21 15.51 2.04
N VAL A 67 6.44 14.93 2.97
CA VAL A 67 5.01 15.22 3.15
C VAL A 67 4.79 15.71 4.57
N GLY A 68 4.35 16.96 4.74
CA GLY A 68 4.14 17.55 6.08
C GLY A 68 5.40 17.53 6.95
N GLY A 69 6.58 17.67 6.34
CA GLY A 69 7.89 17.59 7.02
C GLY A 69 8.43 16.17 7.26
N LYS A 70 7.67 15.13 6.92
CA LYS A 70 8.11 13.74 7.04
C LYS A 70 8.74 13.24 5.75
N GLU A 71 9.94 12.67 5.84
CA GLU A 71 10.61 12.03 4.70
C GLU A 71 10.10 10.61 4.46
N ILE A 72 9.90 10.27 3.20
CA ILE A 72 9.48 8.96 2.70
C ILE A 72 10.42 8.59 1.56
N THR A 73 11.08 7.43 1.66
CA THR A 73 12.00 6.97 0.61
C THR A 73 11.23 6.64 -0.66
N VAL A 74 11.73 7.11 -1.81
CA VAL A 74 11.22 6.73 -3.12
C VAL A 74 12.22 5.81 -3.79
N VAL A 75 11.75 4.66 -4.25
CA VAL A 75 12.52 3.71 -5.05
C VAL A 75 11.82 3.48 -6.39
N ALA A 76 12.58 3.04 -7.39
CA ALA A 76 12.09 2.77 -8.73
C ALA A 76 12.60 1.42 -9.23
N LYS A 77 11.97 0.34 -8.76
CA LYS A 77 12.30 -1.04 -9.09
C LYS A 77 11.11 -1.73 -9.76
N GLY A 78 11.37 -2.35 -10.91
CA GLY A 78 10.36 -3.11 -11.66
C GLY A 78 10.05 -4.47 -11.05
N ASP A 79 11.04 -5.14 -10.46
CA ASP A 79 10.85 -6.40 -9.76
C ASP A 79 10.71 -6.16 -8.25
N PRO A 80 9.58 -6.57 -7.64
CA PRO A 80 9.38 -6.58 -6.19
C PRO A 80 10.49 -7.22 -5.36
N ALA A 81 11.21 -8.20 -5.90
CA ALA A 81 12.29 -8.90 -5.20
C ALA A 81 13.55 -8.03 -4.99
N GLU A 82 13.73 -6.97 -5.78
CA GLU A 82 14.85 -6.02 -5.65
C GLU A 82 14.58 -4.89 -4.64
N LEU A 83 13.37 -4.85 -4.06
CA LEU A 83 12.99 -3.76 -3.20
C LEU A 83 13.71 -3.86 -1.84
N PRO A 84 14.23 -2.75 -1.29
CA PRO A 84 15.00 -2.77 -0.05
C PRO A 84 14.10 -2.79 1.21
N TRP A 85 13.06 -3.64 1.22
CA TRP A 85 12.07 -3.69 2.31
C TRP A 85 12.69 -4.05 3.66
N LYS A 86 13.64 -4.99 3.66
CA LYS A 86 14.42 -5.36 4.84
C LYS A 86 15.17 -4.16 5.43
N ASP A 87 15.89 -3.42 4.58
CA ASP A 87 16.75 -2.31 5.01
C ASP A 87 15.91 -1.12 5.50
N LEU A 88 14.77 -0.88 4.84
CA LEU A 88 13.80 0.14 5.24
C LEU A 88 12.90 -0.28 6.41
N LYS A 89 13.05 -1.53 6.88
CA LYS A 89 12.28 -2.13 7.97
C LYS A 89 10.77 -2.06 7.73
N VAL A 90 10.33 -2.43 6.53
CA VAL A 90 8.91 -2.45 6.17
C VAL A 90 8.23 -3.66 6.81
N ASP A 91 7.17 -3.42 7.57
CA ASP A 91 6.34 -4.47 8.16
C ASP A 91 5.29 -4.96 7.17
N VAL A 92 4.58 -4.01 6.54
CA VAL A 92 3.46 -4.30 5.62
C VAL A 92 3.69 -3.60 4.29
N VAL A 93 3.56 -4.33 3.20
CA VAL A 93 3.52 -3.75 1.85
C VAL A 93 2.09 -3.66 1.38
N ILE A 94 1.70 -2.50 0.86
CA ILE A 94 0.47 -2.33 0.10
C ILE A 94 0.83 -2.49 -1.37
N GLU A 95 0.42 -3.61 -1.95
CA GLU A 95 0.60 -3.93 -3.36
C GLU A 95 -0.57 -3.34 -4.16
N SER A 96 -0.33 -2.18 -4.76
CA SER A 96 -1.31 -1.40 -5.51
C SER A 96 -0.89 -1.10 -6.95
N THR A 97 0.04 -1.87 -7.51
CA THR A 97 0.41 -1.79 -8.94
C THR A 97 -0.65 -2.41 -9.85
N GLY A 98 -1.43 -3.37 -9.32
CA GLY A 98 -2.33 -4.22 -10.10
C GLY A 98 -1.63 -5.30 -10.93
N ARG A 99 -0.29 -5.42 -10.84
CA ARG A 99 0.51 -6.39 -11.59
C ARG A 99 0.78 -7.67 -10.79
N PHE A 100 1.06 -7.53 -9.49
CA PHE A 100 1.44 -8.64 -8.62
C PHE A 100 0.26 -9.13 -7.78
N VAL A 101 -0.81 -9.54 -8.47
CA VAL A 101 -2.10 -9.96 -7.86
C VAL A 101 -2.21 -11.47 -7.66
N ASP A 102 -1.11 -12.20 -7.77
CA ASP A 102 -1.04 -13.64 -7.47
C ASP A 102 -0.04 -13.92 -6.35
N ARG A 103 -0.10 -15.11 -5.76
CA ARG A 103 0.82 -15.53 -4.71
C ARG A 103 2.27 -15.41 -5.14
N ALA A 104 2.62 -15.82 -6.35
CA ALA A 104 4.00 -15.83 -6.83
C ALA A 104 4.59 -14.41 -6.89
N GLY A 105 3.86 -13.47 -7.48
CA GLY A 105 4.24 -12.06 -7.56
C GLY A 105 4.28 -11.38 -6.20
N ALA A 106 3.25 -11.55 -5.37
CA ALA A 106 3.19 -10.92 -4.06
C ALA A 106 4.25 -11.47 -3.09
N SER A 107 4.59 -12.77 -3.18
CA SER A 107 5.61 -13.41 -2.33
C SER A 107 7.00 -12.79 -2.51
N LYS A 108 7.27 -12.15 -3.64
CA LYS A 108 8.52 -11.43 -3.88
C LYS A 108 8.76 -10.29 -2.88
N HIS A 109 7.69 -9.64 -2.39
CA HIS A 109 7.83 -8.65 -1.32
C HIS A 109 8.23 -9.27 0.02
N LEU A 110 7.77 -10.48 0.32
CA LEU A 110 8.19 -11.22 1.50
C LEU A 110 9.67 -11.60 1.38
N ALA A 111 10.10 -12.06 0.20
CA ALA A 111 11.50 -12.34 -0.08
C ALA A 111 12.40 -11.10 0.05
N ALA A 112 11.89 -9.92 -0.34
CA ALA A 112 12.55 -8.62 -0.15
C ALA A 112 12.62 -8.15 1.32
N GLY A 113 11.92 -8.85 2.23
CA GLY A 113 12.01 -8.65 3.68
C GLY A 113 10.82 -7.97 4.34
N ALA A 114 9.72 -7.72 3.62
CA ALA A 114 8.46 -7.33 4.25
C ALA A 114 7.85 -8.50 5.03
N LYS A 115 7.10 -8.24 6.10
CA LYS A 115 6.48 -9.30 6.91
C LYS A 115 5.12 -9.73 6.39
N LYS A 116 4.38 -8.81 5.76
CA LYS A 116 3.05 -9.05 5.18
C LYS A 116 2.84 -8.22 3.91
N VAL A 117 1.94 -8.69 3.07
CA VAL A 117 1.53 -8.04 1.81
C VAL A 117 0.00 -7.94 1.80
N LEU A 118 -0.49 -6.73 1.55
CA LEU A 118 -1.90 -6.43 1.32
C LEU A 118 -2.09 -6.03 -0.14
N ILE A 119 -2.73 -6.90 -0.92
CA ILE A 119 -3.02 -6.67 -2.34
C ILE A 119 -4.31 -5.86 -2.45
N SER A 120 -4.26 -4.72 -3.14
CA SER A 120 -5.40 -3.80 -3.29
C SER A 120 -6.36 -4.19 -4.43
N ALA A 121 -6.46 -5.48 -4.73
CA ALA A 121 -7.26 -6.05 -5.81
C ALA A 121 -7.64 -7.51 -5.48
N PRO A 122 -8.63 -8.10 -6.18
CA PRO A 122 -8.86 -9.54 -6.12
C PRO A 122 -7.59 -10.30 -6.48
N ALA A 123 -7.17 -11.19 -5.58
CA ALA A 123 -5.93 -11.94 -5.76
C ALA A 123 -6.18 -13.39 -6.19
N LYS A 124 -5.19 -13.99 -6.85
CA LYS A 124 -5.14 -15.43 -7.13
C LYS A 124 -4.36 -16.12 -6.02
N GLU A 125 -5.02 -17.06 -5.36
CA GLU A 125 -4.46 -17.86 -4.25
C GLU A 125 -3.86 -17.05 -3.08
N PRO A 126 -4.51 -15.97 -2.59
CA PRO A 126 -4.07 -15.32 -1.35
C PRO A 126 -4.26 -16.27 -0.15
N ASP A 127 -3.63 -15.97 1.00
CA ASP A 127 -3.91 -16.72 2.23
C ASP A 127 -5.35 -16.50 2.69
N ALA A 128 -5.84 -15.27 2.54
CA ALA A 128 -7.21 -14.89 2.81
C ALA A 128 -7.61 -13.60 2.07
N THR A 129 -8.91 -13.43 1.87
CA THR A 129 -9.52 -12.21 1.34
C THR A 129 -10.41 -11.60 2.42
N PHE A 130 -10.20 -10.32 2.74
CA PHE A 130 -10.99 -9.64 3.76
C PHE A 130 -11.77 -8.46 3.20
N VAL A 131 -12.97 -8.27 3.77
CA VAL A 131 -13.75 -7.04 3.71
C VAL A 131 -14.02 -6.64 5.16
N LEU A 132 -13.55 -5.46 5.56
CA LEU A 132 -13.75 -4.94 6.91
C LEU A 132 -15.24 -4.75 7.21
N GLY A 133 -15.68 -5.08 8.43
CA GLY A 133 -17.09 -5.16 8.85
C GLY A 133 -17.78 -6.49 8.48
N VAL A 134 -17.17 -7.32 7.64
CA VAL A 134 -17.77 -8.56 7.13
C VAL A 134 -17.11 -9.78 7.75
N ASN A 135 -15.82 -10.00 7.47
CA ASN A 135 -15.11 -11.24 7.80
C ASN A 135 -13.73 -11.02 8.44
N GLU A 136 -13.36 -9.80 8.84
CA GLU A 136 -12.07 -9.48 9.46
C GLU A 136 -11.80 -10.23 10.77
N HIS A 137 -12.85 -10.69 11.45
CA HIS A 137 -12.75 -11.50 12.67
C HIS A 137 -12.12 -12.87 12.43
N THR A 138 -12.00 -13.33 11.18
CA THR A 138 -11.31 -14.59 10.84
C THR A 138 -9.82 -14.38 10.55
N TYR A 139 -9.30 -13.16 10.71
CA TYR A 139 -7.89 -12.86 10.50
C TYR A 139 -6.98 -13.58 11.52
N ASP A 140 -6.14 -14.50 11.03
CA ASP A 140 -5.09 -15.16 11.78
C ASP A 140 -3.70 -14.60 11.37
N PRO A 141 -3.04 -13.77 12.20
CA PRO A 141 -1.76 -13.18 11.85
C PRO A 141 -0.61 -14.21 11.73
N SER A 142 -0.78 -15.43 12.25
CA SER A 142 0.21 -16.51 12.15
C SER A 142 0.14 -17.26 10.82
N LYS A 143 -0.97 -17.13 10.08
CA LYS A 143 -1.22 -17.81 8.80
C LYS A 143 -1.36 -16.86 7.62
N HIS A 144 -1.93 -15.68 7.84
CA HIS A 144 -2.27 -14.75 6.77
C HIS A 144 -1.16 -13.71 6.60
N HIS A 145 -0.32 -13.95 5.59
CA HIS A 145 0.81 -13.08 5.21
C HIS A 145 0.59 -12.38 3.88
N ILE A 146 -0.09 -13.03 2.92
CA ILE A 146 -0.52 -12.46 1.65
C ILE A 146 -2.03 -12.35 1.66
N ILE A 147 -2.52 -11.13 1.73
CA ILE A 147 -3.93 -10.81 1.96
C ILE A 147 -4.47 -10.06 0.76
N SER A 148 -5.65 -10.44 0.27
CA SER A 148 -6.40 -9.62 -0.68
C SER A 148 -7.39 -8.72 0.07
N ASN A 149 -7.40 -7.43 -0.27
CA ASN A 149 -8.47 -6.52 0.17
C ASN A 149 -9.66 -6.49 -0.83
N ALA A 150 -9.83 -7.58 -1.57
CA ALA A 150 -10.85 -7.76 -2.60
C ALA A 150 -10.87 -6.64 -3.65
N SER A 151 -12.04 -6.40 -4.27
CA SER A 151 -12.27 -5.27 -5.17
C SER A 151 -13.11 -4.18 -4.49
N CYS A 152 -13.17 -2.99 -5.09
CA CYS A 152 -14.09 -1.94 -4.67
C CYS A 152 -15.56 -2.40 -4.71
N THR A 153 -15.98 -3.13 -5.75
CA THR A 153 -17.34 -3.68 -5.86
C THR A 153 -17.61 -4.73 -4.77
N THR A 154 -16.64 -5.58 -4.44
CA THR A 154 -16.77 -6.56 -3.35
C THR A 154 -16.95 -5.85 -2.00
N ASN A 155 -16.18 -4.79 -1.74
CA ASN A 155 -16.31 -4.01 -0.51
C ASN A 155 -17.69 -3.30 -0.42
N CYS A 156 -18.26 -2.89 -1.55
CA CYS A 156 -19.61 -2.32 -1.60
C CYS A 156 -20.71 -3.38 -1.35
N LEU A 157 -20.59 -4.54 -2.01
CA LEU A 157 -21.63 -5.58 -2.01
C LEU A 157 -21.64 -6.42 -0.73
N ALA A 158 -20.48 -6.80 -0.20
CA ALA A 158 -20.38 -7.81 0.85
C ALA A 158 -21.13 -7.45 2.15
N PRO A 159 -21.12 -6.19 2.64
CA PRO A 159 -21.93 -5.82 3.80
C PRO A 159 -23.44 -5.99 3.56
N VAL A 160 -23.94 -5.62 2.37
CA VAL A 160 -25.36 -5.79 2.00
C VAL A 160 -25.71 -7.27 1.93
N ALA A 161 -24.87 -8.07 1.26
CA ALA A 161 -25.08 -9.50 1.12
C ALA A 161 -25.00 -10.26 2.46
N LYS A 162 -24.24 -9.77 3.45
CA LYS A 162 -24.16 -10.36 4.80
C LYS A 162 -25.43 -10.21 5.62
N VAL A 163 -26.25 -9.19 5.33
CA VAL A 163 -27.49 -8.90 6.05
C VAL A 163 -28.69 -9.69 5.51
N LEU A 164 -28.68 -9.97 4.20
CA LEU A 164 -29.71 -10.78 3.51
C LEU A 164 -29.57 -12.26 3.85
#